data_AF-A0A2E1AWG3-F1
#
_entry.id   AF-A0A2E1AWG3-F1
#
_cell.length_a   1.000
_cell.length_b   1.000
_cell.length_c   1.000
_cell.angle_alpha   90.00
_cell.angle_beta   90.00
_cell.angle_gamma   90.00
#
_symmetry.space_group_name_H-M   'P 1'
#
loop_
_entity.id
_entity.type
_entity.pdbx_description
1 polymer ?
#
loop_
_entity_poly.entity_id
_entity_poly.type
_entity_poly.pdbx_seq_one_letter_code
_entity_poly.pdbx_strand_id
1 'polypeptide(L)'
;MPNKTLLSILFFVLLFGCKTEPKKSAEPIQNKTVKESIDRSSVPLPPSEVPEGMVWIPGGMFFQGAVLQDKMAMQHEKPRHEVRVNGFFMDIHEVTNEQFSKFVEATGYVTVAEREIDWEEMKKQLPEGTPKPPDSILQPGSLIFKKTDSSVSNLYDFSQWWEWKIGANWRHPSGPGSSIKGKENHPVVHIAYEDALAYCEWAGRRLPTEAEWEYAARANRKDSKFFWGDDIALLSSHANTWEGEFPVFNSLQDGYERTAPVMSYPKNDFGLYDMAGNVWEWTNDWYNANYYKELAATGKVTDNPKGASNAYNPNNPYIQEKVIKGGSFLCSASYCASYRISSRMATSMDSGMEHLGFRTVRSRDVD
;
A
#
# COMPACT_ATOMS: atom_id res chain seq x y z
N MET A 1 -61.06 -35.33 -7.17
CA MET A 1 -62.42 -34.74 -7.01
C MET A 1 -62.40 -33.98 -5.70
N PRO A 2 -62.87 -32.72 -5.54
CA PRO A 2 -63.49 -31.77 -6.46
C PRO A 2 -62.81 -30.36 -6.49
N ASN A 3 -63.28 -29.55 -7.45
CA ASN A 3 -63.46 -28.09 -7.50
C ASN A 3 -62.49 -27.08 -6.85
N LYS A 4 -62.03 -26.20 -7.75
CA LYS A 4 -61.57 -24.83 -7.54
C LYS A 4 -62.66 -23.95 -6.93
N THR A 5 -62.26 -23.01 -6.06
CA THR A 5 -63.04 -21.81 -5.71
C THR A 5 -62.28 -20.58 -6.21
N LEU A 6 -63.07 -19.67 -6.79
CA LEU A 6 -62.77 -18.46 -7.54
C LEU A 6 -62.89 -17.23 -6.61
N LEU A 7 -62.09 -16.17 -6.80
CA LEU A 7 -62.47 -14.74 -6.77
C LEU A 7 -61.17 -13.89 -6.89
N SER A 8 -60.86 -13.29 -8.03
CA SER A 8 -61.37 -12.01 -8.58
C SER A 8 -60.50 -10.82 -8.17
N ILE A 9 -59.95 -10.09 -9.15
CA ILE A 9 -59.90 -8.62 -9.17
C ILE A 9 -59.79 -8.12 -10.62
N LEU A 10 -60.81 -7.31 -10.96
CA LEU A 10 -61.03 -6.32 -12.02
C LEU A 10 -60.08 -6.20 -13.23
N PHE A 11 -60.70 -6.35 -14.40
CA PHE A 11 -60.28 -5.81 -15.69
C PHE A 11 -60.89 -4.40 -15.87
N PHE A 12 -60.07 -3.41 -16.25
CA PHE A 12 -60.55 -2.14 -16.81
C PHE A 12 -59.93 -1.96 -18.19
N VAL A 13 -60.78 -2.05 -19.22
CA VAL A 13 -60.46 -1.72 -20.61
C VAL A 13 -60.83 -0.27 -20.83
N LEU A 14 -59.90 0.55 -21.35
CA LEU A 14 -60.24 1.79 -22.04
C LEU A 14 -59.35 1.98 -23.28
N LEU A 15 -60.00 2.50 -24.31
CA LEU A 15 -59.74 2.33 -25.73
C LEU A 15 -58.65 3.25 -26.28
N PHE A 16 -57.98 2.77 -27.31
CA PHE A 16 -57.03 3.49 -28.16
C PHE A 16 -57.68 4.69 -28.88
N GLY A 17 -56.99 5.83 -28.86
CA GLY A 17 -57.18 6.94 -29.80
C GLY A 17 -55.82 7.48 -30.23
N CYS A 18 -55.37 7.11 -31.43
CA CYS A 18 -54.16 7.66 -32.04
C CYS A 18 -54.42 9.10 -32.53
N LYS A 19 -53.59 10.05 -32.09
CA LYS A 19 -53.37 11.33 -32.77
C LYS A 19 -51.89 11.48 -33.10
N THR A 20 -51.61 11.60 -34.38
CA THR A 20 -50.28 11.89 -34.95
C THR A 20 -50.00 13.38 -34.86
N GLU A 21 -48.91 13.76 -34.18
CA GLU A 21 -48.34 15.10 -34.24
C GLU A 21 -47.15 15.18 -35.22
N PRO A 22 -46.94 16.32 -35.90
CA PRO A 22 -45.94 16.43 -36.95
C PRO A 22 -44.51 16.57 -36.40
N LYS A 23 -43.56 15.88 -37.05
CA LYS A 23 -42.11 16.02 -36.80
C LYS A 23 -41.65 17.46 -37.03
N LYS A 24 -41.13 18.11 -35.99
CA LYS A 24 -40.27 19.29 -36.12
C LYS A 24 -38.88 18.85 -36.62
N SER A 25 -38.41 19.52 -37.66
CA SER A 25 -37.06 19.40 -38.21
C SER A 25 -36.02 19.79 -37.17
N ALA A 26 -35.00 18.95 -37.00
CA ALA A 26 -33.83 19.25 -36.18
C ALA A 26 -32.96 20.32 -36.86
N GLU A 27 -32.66 21.40 -36.13
CA GLU A 27 -31.60 22.35 -36.49
C GLU A 27 -30.22 21.74 -36.20
N PRO A 28 -29.17 22.13 -36.96
CA PRO A 28 -27.84 21.56 -36.79
C PRO A 28 -27.21 22.05 -35.49
N ILE A 29 -26.87 21.12 -34.60
CA ILE A 29 -26.12 21.37 -33.37
C ILE A 29 -24.71 21.82 -33.77
N GLN A 30 -24.40 23.10 -33.55
CA GLN A 30 -23.04 23.61 -33.61
C GLN A 30 -22.20 22.90 -32.54
N ASN A 31 -21.16 22.18 -32.98
CA ASN A 31 -20.10 21.65 -32.13
C ASN A 31 -19.38 22.80 -31.42
N LYS A 32 -19.85 23.16 -30.22
CA LYS A 32 -19.03 23.91 -29.27
C LYS A 32 -18.08 22.92 -28.62
N THR A 33 -16.86 22.88 -29.13
CA THR A 33 -15.71 22.29 -28.46
C THR A 33 -15.52 23.02 -27.13
N VAL A 34 -16.02 22.43 -26.05
CA VAL A 34 -15.65 22.84 -24.69
C VAL A 34 -14.22 22.34 -24.50
N LYS A 35 -13.25 23.22 -24.76
CA LYS A 35 -11.91 23.07 -24.20
C LYS A 35 -12.09 23.27 -22.69
N GLU A 36 -12.15 22.18 -21.93
CA GLU A 36 -11.80 22.23 -20.51
C GLU A 36 -10.35 22.67 -20.43
N SER A 37 -10.14 23.98 -20.28
CA SER A 37 -8.89 24.52 -19.80
C SER A 37 -8.76 24.05 -18.35
N ILE A 38 -7.92 23.05 -18.12
CA ILE A 38 -7.41 22.75 -16.78
C ILE A 38 -6.75 24.04 -16.30
N ASP A 39 -7.39 24.70 -15.36
CA ASP A 39 -6.84 25.86 -14.70
C ASP A 39 -5.62 25.41 -13.87
N ARG A 40 -4.43 25.55 -14.47
CA ARG A 40 -3.15 25.27 -13.83
C ARG A 40 -2.77 26.34 -12.79
N SER A 41 -3.60 27.38 -12.57
CA SER A 41 -3.24 28.52 -11.71
C SER A 41 -3.52 28.32 -10.21
N SER A 42 -3.93 27.13 -9.77
CA SER A 42 -4.24 26.86 -8.35
C SER A 42 -3.30 25.86 -7.68
N VAL A 43 -2.29 25.34 -8.39
CA VAL A 43 -1.25 24.52 -7.75
C VAL A 43 -0.34 25.45 -6.96
N PRO A 44 -0.26 25.32 -5.62
CA PRO A 44 0.68 26.10 -4.83
C PRO A 44 2.08 25.89 -5.41
N LEU A 45 2.76 26.99 -5.74
CA LEU A 45 4.13 26.93 -6.24
C LEU A 45 4.99 26.09 -5.28
N PRO A 46 5.90 25.24 -5.81
CA PRO A 46 6.84 24.53 -4.95
C PRO A 46 7.59 25.56 -4.10
N PRO A 47 7.92 25.23 -2.84
CA PRO A 47 8.83 26.05 -2.04
C PRO A 47 10.14 26.30 -2.81
N SER A 48 10.84 27.40 -2.52
CA SER A 48 12.03 27.81 -3.28
C SER A 48 13.17 26.78 -3.25
N GLU A 49 13.18 25.85 -2.29
CA GLU A 49 14.16 24.77 -2.19
C GLU A 49 13.47 23.42 -2.01
N VAL A 50 13.74 22.49 -2.94
CA VAL A 50 13.35 21.08 -2.84
C VAL A 50 14.51 20.30 -2.24
N PRO A 51 14.33 19.57 -1.12
CA PRO A 51 15.38 18.75 -0.55
C PRO A 51 15.93 17.73 -1.57
N GLU A 52 17.24 17.47 -1.51
CA GLU A 52 17.87 16.49 -2.39
C GLU A 52 17.20 15.11 -2.28
N GLY A 53 16.94 14.49 -3.43
CA GLY A 53 16.27 13.18 -3.52
C GLY A 53 14.76 13.21 -3.29
N MET A 54 14.15 14.38 -3.11
CA MET A 54 12.70 14.54 -2.93
C MET A 54 12.02 15.28 -4.09
N VAL A 55 10.70 15.15 -4.16
CA VAL A 55 9.82 15.96 -5.01
C VAL A 55 8.76 16.66 -4.18
N TRP A 56 8.31 17.82 -4.64
CA TRP A 56 7.15 18.50 -4.08
C TRP A 56 5.86 17.83 -4.56
N ILE A 57 5.08 17.33 -3.60
CA ILE A 57 3.73 16.81 -3.82
C ILE A 57 2.76 17.96 -3.53
N PRO A 58 2.07 18.51 -4.54
CA PRO A 58 1.12 19.59 -4.29
C PRO A 58 -0.05 19.08 -3.46
N GLY A 59 -0.47 19.84 -2.45
CA GLY A 59 -1.65 19.47 -1.66
C GLY A 59 -2.92 19.50 -2.51
N GLY A 60 -3.91 18.68 -2.14
CA GLY A 60 -5.15 18.58 -2.88
C GLY A 60 -6.18 17.67 -2.22
N MET A 61 -7.34 17.57 -2.88
CA MET A 61 -8.40 16.65 -2.50
C MET A 61 -8.41 15.43 -3.40
N PHE A 62 -8.69 14.26 -2.82
CA PHE A 62 -8.87 13.02 -3.56
C PHE A 62 -9.84 12.08 -2.84
N PHE A 63 -10.25 11.02 -3.53
CA PHE A 63 -10.94 9.91 -2.90
C PHE A 63 -9.91 8.85 -2.50
N GLN A 64 -9.74 8.65 -1.20
CA GLN A 64 -8.91 7.58 -0.65
C GLN A 64 -9.71 6.28 -0.60
N GLY A 65 -9.08 5.18 -0.98
CA GLY A 65 -9.65 3.83 -0.99
C GLY A 65 -10.05 3.30 -2.36
N ALA A 66 -10.57 2.08 -2.37
CA ALA A 66 -10.76 1.31 -3.58
C ALA A 66 -11.82 1.92 -4.52
N VAL A 67 -11.49 1.90 -5.82
CA VAL A 67 -12.43 2.27 -6.89
C VAL A 67 -13.48 1.16 -7.09
N LEU A 68 -14.66 1.52 -7.59
CA LEU A 68 -15.79 0.60 -7.68
C LEU A 68 -15.52 -0.61 -8.59
N GLN A 69 -14.73 -0.42 -9.66
CA GLN A 69 -14.36 -1.48 -10.59
C GLN A 69 -13.30 -2.45 -10.04
N ASP A 70 -12.68 -2.14 -8.90
CA ASP A 70 -11.68 -3.01 -8.28
C ASP A 70 -12.34 -4.17 -7.53
N LYS A 71 -12.43 -5.29 -8.24
CA LYS A 71 -13.00 -6.54 -7.72
C LYS A 71 -12.06 -7.27 -6.74
N MET A 72 -10.76 -6.96 -6.74
CA MET A 72 -9.79 -7.55 -5.82
C MET A 72 -9.70 -6.80 -4.50
N ALA A 73 -10.22 -5.57 -4.44
CA ALA A 73 -10.19 -4.76 -3.24
C ALA A 73 -10.92 -5.41 -2.05
N MET A 74 -10.20 -5.51 -0.94
CA MET A 74 -10.66 -6.07 0.32
C MET A 74 -11.63 -5.11 1.05
N GLN A 75 -12.32 -5.60 2.08
CA GLN A 75 -13.34 -4.82 2.78
C GLN A 75 -12.78 -3.62 3.55
N HIS A 76 -11.55 -3.71 4.06
CA HIS A 76 -10.89 -2.60 4.78
C HIS A 76 -10.33 -1.52 3.85
N GLU A 77 -10.34 -1.74 2.52
CA GLU A 77 -10.06 -0.73 1.50
C GLU A 77 -11.30 0.06 1.09
N LYS A 78 -12.49 -0.32 1.62
CA LYS A 78 -13.81 0.19 1.24
C LYS A 78 -14.57 0.73 2.47
N PRO A 79 -15.51 1.66 2.26
CA PRO A 79 -15.74 2.43 1.04
C PRO A 79 -14.64 3.50 0.84
N ARG A 80 -14.50 4.00 -0.39
CA ARG A 80 -13.69 5.20 -0.62
C ARG A 80 -14.36 6.43 -0.03
N HIS A 81 -13.58 7.39 0.44
CA HIS A 81 -14.04 8.60 1.12
C HIS A 81 -13.18 9.82 0.73
N GLU A 82 -13.72 11.03 0.91
CA GLU A 82 -13.02 12.25 0.53
C GLU A 82 -11.97 12.65 1.58
N VAL A 83 -10.76 12.91 1.09
CA VAL A 83 -9.63 13.33 1.91
C VAL A 83 -8.97 14.54 1.28
N ARG A 84 -8.56 15.50 2.11
CA ARG A 84 -7.68 16.60 1.74
C ARG A 84 -6.30 16.36 2.35
N VAL A 85 -5.24 16.56 1.57
CA VAL A 85 -3.85 16.46 2.01
C VAL A 85 -3.16 17.80 1.75
N ASN A 86 -2.34 18.27 2.69
CA ASN A 86 -1.48 19.43 2.48
C ASN A 86 -0.37 19.10 1.49
N GLY A 87 0.32 20.13 0.99
CA GLY A 87 1.54 19.91 0.22
C GLY A 87 2.70 19.48 1.12
N PHE A 88 3.53 18.57 0.63
CA PHE A 88 4.69 18.02 1.34
C PHE A 88 5.78 17.59 0.35
N PHE A 89 6.98 17.34 0.86
CA PHE A 89 8.04 16.71 0.09
C PHE A 89 8.04 15.20 0.32
N MET A 90 8.27 14.41 -0.73
CA MET A 90 8.38 12.95 -0.63
C MET A 90 9.64 12.48 -1.35
N ASP A 91 10.32 11.48 -0.79
CA ASP A 91 11.41 10.80 -1.48
C ASP A 91 10.95 10.22 -2.82
N ILE A 92 11.76 10.41 -3.86
CA ILE A 92 11.44 9.90 -5.20
C ILE A 92 11.45 8.37 -5.27
N HIS A 93 12.09 7.68 -4.33
CA HIS A 93 12.22 6.23 -4.24
C HIS A 93 12.30 5.75 -2.78
N GLU A 94 12.25 4.44 -2.54
CA GLU A 94 12.44 3.87 -1.19
C GLU A 94 13.86 4.14 -0.66
N VAL A 95 14.03 4.19 0.66
CA VAL A 95 15.37 4.33 1.27
C VAL A 95 16.24 3.16 0.84
N THR A 96 17.42 3.47 0.32
CA THR A 96 18.37 2.47 -0.21
C THR A 96 19.29 1.91 0.88
N ASN A 97 19.91 0.77 0.60
CA ASN A 97 20.96 0.21 1.44
C ASN A 97 22.13 1.18 1.67
N GLU A 98 22.53 1.96 0.67
CA GLU A 98 23.59 2.97 0.80
C GLU A 98 23.18 4.09 1.77
N GLN A 99 21.97 4.62 1.60
CA GLN A 99 21.43 5.68 2.47
C GLN A 99 21.29 5.19 3.92
N PHE A 100 20.77 3.99 4.12
CA PHE A 100 20.66 3.40 5.45
C PHE A 100 22.03 3.08 6.08
N SER A 101 23.01 2.68 5.26
CA SER A 101 24.39 2.50 5.74
C SER A 101 24.99 3.79 6.29
N LYS A 102 24.76 4.94 5.62
CA LYS A 102 25.21 6.25 6.11
C LYS A 102 24.59 6.61 7.45
N PHE A 103 23.29 6.30 7.65
CA PHE A 103 22.62 6.46 8.93
C PHE A 103 23.29 5.62 10.03
N VAL A 104 23.49 4.32 9.77
CA VAL A 104 24.09 3.42 10.75
C VAL A 104 25.55 3.79 11.05
N GLU A 105 26.32 4.19 10.06
CA GLU A 105 27.71 4.66 10.24
C GLU A 105 27.77 5.93 11.08
N ALA A 106 26.84 6.87 10.88
CA ALA A 106 26.82 8.14 11.62
C ALA A 106 26.35 8.00 13.07
N THR A 107 25.50 7.01 13.36
CA THR A 107 24.80 6.91 14.66
C THR A 107 25.20 5.69 15.48
N GLY A 108 25.81 4.67 14.87
CA GLY A 108 26.02 3.37 15.49
C GLY A 108 24.72 2.59 15.73
N TYR A 109 23.63 2.94 15.04
CA TYR A 109 22.32 2.32 15.25
C TYR A 109 22.34 0.81 14.99
N VAL A 110 21.71 0.05 15.89
CA VAL A 110 21.52 -1.40 15.79
C VAL A 110 20.04 -1.65 15.56
N THR A 111 19.68 -2.28 14.44
CA THR A 111 18.27 -2.50 14.07
C THR A 111 17.58 -3.49 15.00
N VAL A 112 16.25 -3.46 15.08
CA VAL A 112 15.47 -4.41 15.89
C VAL A 112 15.81 -5.86 15.53
N ALA A 113 16.01 -6.17 14.24
CA ALA A 113 16.40 -7.50 13.77
C ALA A 113 17.79 -7.97 14.27
N GLU A 114 18.64 -7.04 14.71
CA GLU A 114 19.98 -7.32 15.25
C GLU A 114 20.00 -7.42 16.80
N ARG A 115 18.92 -7.03 17.48
CA ARG A 115 18.83 -7.00 18.95
C ARG A 115 18.33 -8.32 19.52
N GLU A 116 18.72 -8.60 20.77
CA GLU A 116 18.16 -9.72 21.52
C GLU A 116 16.64 -9.56 21.72
N ILE A 117 15.93 -10.68 21.67
CA ILE A 117 14.47 -10.69 21.83
C ILE A 117 14.13 -10.76 23.32
N ASP A 118 13.45 -9.74 23.82
CA ASP A 118 12.89 -9.75 25.16
C ASP A 118 11.56 -10.53 25.19
N TRP A 119 11.59 -11.72 25.78
CA TRP A 119 10.39 -12.56 25.96
C TRP A 119 9.31 -11.86 26.78
N GLU A 120 9.67 -11.08 27.80
CA GLU A 120 8.71 -10.43 28.68
C GLU A 120 7.94 -9.33 27.96
N GLU A 121 8.54 -8.66 26.98
CA GLU A 121 7.86 -7.73 26.09
C GLU A 121 7.07 -8.45 25.01
N MET A 122 7.67 -9.44 24.33
CA MET A 122 7.01 -10.15 23.23
C MET A 122 5.73 -10.87 23.70
N LYS A 123 5.74 -11.51 24.88
CA LYS A 123 4.59 -12.26 25.39
C LYS A 123 3.35 -11.39 25.67
N LYS A 124 3.51 -10.07 25.82
CA LYS A 124 2.38 -9.13 26.00
C LYS A 124 1.50 -9.04 24.76
N GLN A 125 2.04 -9.42 23.59
CA GLN A 125 1.35 -9.41 22.30
C GLN A 125 0.82 -10.80 21.89
N LEU A 126 0.93 -11.79 22.77
CA LEU A 126 0.54 -13.17 22.52
C LEU A 126 -0.70 -13.55 23.35
N PRO A 127 -1.48 -14.57 22.94
CA PRO A 127 -2.54 -15.13 23.77
C PRO A 127 -2.01 -15.57 25.14
N GLU A 128 -2.85 -15.42 26.17
CA GLU A 128 -2.52 -15.86 27.53
C GLU A 128 -2.16 -17.35 27.56
N GLY A 129 -1.09 -17.70 28.29
CA GLY A 129 -0.61 -19.07 28.40
C GLY A 129 0.30 -19.55 27.25
N THR A 130 0.64 -18.69 26.29
CA THR A 130 1.60 -19.05 25.23
C THR A 130 2.97 -19.41 25.84
N PRO A 131 3.49 -20.63 25.60
CA PRO A 131 4.76 -21.06 26.19
C PRO A 131 5.94 -20.32 25.56
N LYS A 132 6.96 -20.05 26.38
CA LYS A 132 8.22 -19.47 25.90
C LYS A 132 8.91 -20.46 24.93
N PRO A 133 9.28 -20.02 23.71
CA PRO A 133 10.11 -20.81 22.81
C PRO A 133 11.50 -21.11 23.43
N PRO A 134 12.17 -22.22 23.07
CA PRO A 134 13.55 -22.46 23.50
C PRO A 134 14.48 -21.31 23.12
N ASP A 135 15.43 -20.97 23.99
CA ASP A 135 16.40 -19.88 23.75
C ASP A 135 17.25 -20.13 22.48
N SER A 136 17.38 -21.39 22.05
CA SER A 136 18.06 -21.74 20.80
C SER A 136 17.38 -21.20 19.55
N ILE A 137 16.08 -20.88 19.60
CA ILE A 137 15.34 -20.29 18.47
C ILE A 137 14.89 -18.85 18.74
N LEU A 138 14.79 -18.44 20.01
CA LEU A 138 14.47 -17.07 20.41
C LEU A 138 15.71 -16.18 20.31
N GLN A 139 16.19 -15.96 19.08
CA GLN A 139 17.43 -15.25 18.78
C GLN A 139 17.20 -14.13 17.74
N PRO A 140 18.07 -13.10 17.70
CA PRO A 140 18.00 -12.02 16.73
C PRO A 140 17.89 -12.56 15.30
N GLY A 141 17.03 -11.94 14.51
CA GLY A 141 16.72 -12.40 13.17
C GLY A 141 15.55 -11.65 12.57
N SER A 142 15.06 -12.16 11.46
CA SER A 142 13.95 -11.56 10.73
C SER A 142 13.26 -12.59 9.85
N LEU A 143 12.03 -12.29 9.43
CA LEU A 143 11.25 -13.14 8.53
C LEU A 143 11.79 -13.10 7.10
N ILE A 144 12.04 -14.29 6.56
CA ILE A 144 12.45 -14.51 5.16
C ILE A 144 11.42 -15.37 4.43
N PHE A 145 11.36 -15.18 3.12
CA PHE A 145 10.53 -16.01 2.25
C PHE A 145 11.32 -17.22 1.76
N LYS A 146 10.66 -18.37 1.81
CA LYS A 146 11.13 -19.64 1.31
C LYS A 146 10.09 -20.21 0.35
N LYS A 147 10.49 -20.49 -0.89
CA LYS A 147 9.65 -21.18 -1.86
C LYS A 147 9.23 -22.56 -1.34
N THR A 148 8.01 -22.97 -1.66
CA THR A 148 7.57 -24.34 -1.41
C THR A 148 8.00 -25.26 -2.55
N ASP A 149 8.29 -26.52 -2.25
CA ASP A 149 8.70 -27.51 -3.27
C ASP A 149 7.53 -27.94 -4.18
N SER A 150 6.30 -27.70 -3.72
CA SER A 150 5.06 -28.05 -4.44
C SER A 150 3.96 -27.03 -4.18
N SER A 151 2.93 -27.06 -5.04
CA SER A 151 1.71 -26.27 -4.89
C SER A 151 1.11 -26.41 -3.50
N VAL A 152 0.68 -25.28 -2.92
CA VAL A 152 -0.03 -25.24 -1.65
C VAL A 152 -1.52 -25.02 -1.88
N SER A 153 -2.36 -25.83 -1.23
CA SER A 153 -3.82 -25.71 -1.36
C SER A 153 -4.42 -24.66 -0.43
N ASN A 154 -3.70 -24.28 0.64
CA ASN A 154 -4.15 -23.30 1.62
C ASN A 154 -3.20 -22.10 1.63
N LEU A 155 -3.61 -21.00 1.00
CA LEU A 155 -2.85 -19.75 1.02
C LEU A 155 -3.08 -18.90 2.28
N TYR A 156 -3.83 -19.39 3.27
CA TYR A 156 -4.00 -18.71 4.56
C TYR A 156 -3.03 -19.19 5.65
N ASP A 157 -2.31 -20.28 5.41
CA ASP A 157 -1.27 -20.75 6.32
C ASP A 157 0.10 -20.26 5.83
N PHE A 158 0.48 -19.09 6.32
CA PHE A 158 1.69 -18.39 5.92
C PHE A 158 2.98 -19.07 6.39
N SER A 159 2.89 -19.97 7.39
CA SER A 159 4.04 -20.70 7.92
C SER A 159 4.69 -21.64 6.88
N GLN A 160 3.97 -21.93 5.80
CA GLN A 160 4.46 -22.75 4.70
C GLN A 160 5.57 -22.08 3.88
N TRP A 161 5.64 -20.74 3.86
CA TRP A 161 6.65 -19.99 3.09
C TRP A 161 7.33 -18.85 3.84
N TRP A 162 6.89 -18.51 5.05
CA TRP A 162 7.61 -17.59 5.94
C TRP A 162 8.40 -18.36 7.00
N GLU A 163 9.69 -18.04 7.11
CA GLU A 163 10.60 -18.65 8.07
C GLU A 163 11.27 -17.56 8.91
N TRP A 164 11.35 -17.75 10.23
CA TRP A 164 12.22 -16.93 11.08
C TRP A 164 13.68 -17.35 10.86
N LYS A 165 14.49 -16.44 10.32
CA LYS A 165 15.90 -16.70 10.06
C LYS A 165 16.78 -15.96 11.07
N ILE A 166 17.40 -16.74 11.96
CA ILE A 166 18.40 -16.22 12.91
C ILE A 166 19.53 -15.55 12.13
N GLY A 167 19.87 -14.33 12.52
CA GLY A 167 20.89 -13.49 11.90
C GLY A 167 20.51 -12.88 10.55
N ALA A 168 19.27 -13.02 10.09
CA ALA A 168 18.78 -12.22 8.97
C ALA A 168 18.49 -10.79 9.44
N ASN A 169 19.06 -9.82 8.73
CA ASN A 169 18.92 -8.39 9.00
C ASN A 169 19.21 -7.60 7.72
N TRP A 170 19.19 -6.28 7.80
CA TRP A 170 19.38 -5.41 6.64
C TRP A 170 20.76 -5.58 5.94
N ARG A 171 21.82 -5.97 6.65
CA ARG A 171 23.15 -6.27 6.07
C ARG A 171 23.24 -7.68 5.49
N HIS A 172 22.45 -8.60 6.04
CA HIS A 172 22.41 -10.02 5.68
C HIS A 172 20.97 -10.46 5.34
N PRO A 173 20.37 -10.00 4.22
CA PRO A 173 18.93 -10.15 4.00
C PRO A 173 18.42 -11.58 3.78
N SER A 174 19.31 -12.54 3.55
CA SER A 174 18.96 -13.97 3.46
C SER A 174 19.53 -14.79 4.61
N GLY A 175 19.95 -14.11 5.69
CA GLY A 175 20.61 -14.71 6.84
C GLY A 175 22.14 -14.75 6.72
N PRO A 176 22.81 -15.40 7.69
CA PRO A 176 24.26 -15.46 7.78
C PRO A 176 24.92 -15.91 6.47
N GLY A 177 25.93 -15.17 6.03
CA GLY A 177 26.66 -15.44 4.78
C GLY A 177 26.11 -14.72 3.54
N SER A 178 24.90 -14.16 3.59
CA SER A 178 24.43 -13.22 2.56
C SER A 178 25.07 -11.83 2.76
N SER A 179 24.96 -10.93 1.77
CA SER A 179 25.42 -9.54 1.92
C SER A 179 24.67 -8.60 0.99
N ILE A 180 24.72 -7.30 1.29
CA ILE A 180 24.23 -6.21 0.43
C ILE A 180 25.31 -5.68 -0.55
N LYS A 181 26.48 -6.32 -0.65
CA LYS A 181 27.53 -5.87 -1.58
C LYS A 181 27.04 -5.96 -3.03
N GLY A 182 27.13 -4.87 -3.78
CA GLY A 182 26.58 -4.77 -5.13
C GLY A 182 25.06 -4.53 -5.17
N LYS A 183 24.43 -4.25 -4.02
CA LYS A 183 23.01 -3.93 -3.86
C LYS A 183 22.82 -2.59 -3.13
N GLU A 184 23.77 -1.68 -3.28
CA GLU A 184 23.80 -0.37 -2.62
C GLU A 184 22.55 0.46 -2.97
N ASN A 185 22.07 0.34 -4.22
CA ASN A 185 20.88 1.01 -4.74
C ASN A 185 19.59 0.16 -4.67
N HIS A 186 19.60 -0.98 -3.98
CA HIS A 186 18.36 -1.69 -3.67
C HIS A 186 17.70 -1.07 -2.43
N PRO A 187 16.37 -1.18 -2.27
CA PRO A 187 15.70 -0.75 -1.05
C PRO A 187 16.26 -1.51 0.15
N VAL A 188 16.41 -0.80 1.27
CA VAL A 188 16.73 -1.44 2.55
C VAL A 188 15.51 -2.22 3.05
N VAL A 189 15.75 -3.42 3.58
CA VAL A 189 14.72 -4.35 4.08
C VAL A 189 15.10 -4.88 5.46
N HIS A 190 14.22 -5.70 6.07
CA HIS A 190 14.35 -6.12 7.48
C HIS A 190 14.28 -4.95 8.47
N ILE A 191 13.58 -3.89 8.08
CA ILE A 191 13.41 -2.67 8.87
C ILE A 191 12.11 -2.77 9.66
N ALA A 192 12.20 -2.81 10.98
CA ALA A 192 11.06 -2.68 11.87
C ALA A 192 10.57 -1.21 11.92
N TYR A 193 9.40 -0.97 12.51
CA TYR A 193 8.81 0.37 12.53
C TYR A 193 9.71 1.38 13.28
N GLU A 194 10.33 0.96 14.39
CA GLU A 194 11.27 1.78 15.15
C GLU A 194 12.51 2.15 14.33
N ASP A 195 13.05 1.21 13.55
CA ASP A 195 14.22 1.42 12.70
C ASP A 195 13.96 2.52 11.65
N ALA A 196 12.77 2.48 11.04
CA ALA A 196 12.35 3.48 10.05
C ALA A 196 12.17 4.87 10.69
N LEU A 197 11.61 4.94 11.91
CA LEU A 197 11.46 6.19 12.65
C LEU A 197 12.81 6.78 13.07
N ALA A 198 13.75 5.96 13.54
CA ALA A 198 15.09 6.41 13.91
C ALA A 198 15.86 6.97 12.71
N TYR A 199 15.75 6.32 11.54
CA TYR A 199 16.29 6.88 10.30
C TYR A 199 15.63 8.21 9.94
N CYS A 200 14.30 8.30 10.03
CA CYS A 200 13.57 9.52 9.75
C CYS A 200 14.04 10.68 10.64
N GLU A 201 14.18 10.45 11.94
CA GLU A 201 14.66 11.44 12.89
C GLU A 201 16.07 11.94 12.53
N TRP A 202 17.00 11.01 12.28
CA TRP A 202 18.37 11.35 11.86
C TRP A 202 18.40 12.17 10.56
N ALA A 203 17.56 11.84 9.60
CA ALA A 203 17.49 12.54 8.31
C ALA A 203 16.73 13.88 8.37
N GLY A 204 16.11 14.22 9.51
CA GLY A 204 15.23 15.40 9.61
C GLY A 204 13.92 15.24 8.84
N ARG A 205 13.37 14.03 8.83
CA ARG A 205 12.22 13.58 8.02
C ARG A 205 11.19 12.85 8.90
N ARG A 206 10.14 12.31 8.28
CA ARG A 206 9.14 11.44 8.93
C ARG A 206 8.62 10.40 7.94
N LEU A 207 7.92 9.39 8.45
CA LEU A 207 7.12 8.50 7.61
C LEU A 207 5.91 9.26 7.02
N PRO A 208 5.46 8.90 5.80
CA PRO A 208 4.21 9.42 5.25
C PRO A 208 3.02 8.95 6.09
N THR A 209 1.93 9.72 6.09
CA THR A 209 0.63 9.16 6.48
C THR A 209 0.12 8.22 5.39
N GLU A 210 -0.82 7.34 5.72
CA GLU A 210 -1.46 6.46 4.74
C GLU A 210 -2.09 7.28 3.60
N ALA A 211 -2.73 8.40 3.94
CA ALA A 211 -3.36 9.29 2.97
C ALA A 211 -2.35 10.04 2.11
N GLU A 212 -1.24 10.52 2.68
CA GLU A 212 -0.15 11.14 1.93
C GLU A 212 0.43 10.15 0.90
N TRP A 213 0.70 8.92 1.34
CA TRP A 213 1.24 7.87 0.46
C TRP A 213 0.29 7.56 -0.70
N GLU A 214 -1.00 7.35 -0.42
CA GLU A 214 -1.95 7.00 -1.48
C GLU A 214 -2.23 8.17 -2.43
N TYR A 215 -2.31 9.39 -1.90
CA TYR A 215 -2.44 10.59 -2.73
C TYR A 215 -1.26 10.74 -3.68
N ALA A 216 -0.04 10.56 -3.16
CA ALA A 216 1.19 10.60 -3.92
C ALA A 216 1.27 9.49 -4.98
N ALA A 217 0.85 8.26 -4.64
CA ALA A 217 0.79 7.14 -5.57
C ALA A 217 -0.19 7.39 -6.72
N ARG A 218 -1.37 7.97 -6.44
CA ARG A 218 -2.39 8.29 -7.46
C ARG A 218 -1.91 9.33 -8.46
N ALA A 219 -1.16 10.33 -8.02
CA ALA A 219 -0.60 11.39 -8.86
C ALA A 219 -1.61 11.93 -9.91
N ASN A 220 -2.69 12.57 -9.43
CA ASN A 220 -3.83 13.10 -10.20
C ASN A 220 -4.79 12.07 -10.83
N ARG A 221 -4.55 10.76 -10.71
CA ARG A 221 -5.50 9.74 -11.19
C ARG A 221 -6.67 9.60 -10.20
N LYS A 222 -7.88 9.81 -10.71
CA LYS A 222 -9.12 9.76 -9.89
C LYS A 222 -9.66 8.34 -9.73
N ASP A 223 -9.70 7.58 -10.81
CA ASP A 223 -10.45 6.32 -10.89
C ASP A 223 -9.62 5.19 -11.50
N SER A 224 -8.40 4.97 -10.98
CA SER A 224 -7.50 3.90 -11.43
C SER A 224 -7.12 2.94 -10.31
N LYS A 225 -6.93 1.66 -10.66
CA LYS A 225 -6.44 0.59 -9.78
C LYS A 225 -4.93 0.68 -9.53
N PHE A 226 -4.15 0.99 -10.57
CA PHE A 226 -2.69 1.08 -10.52
C PHE A 226 -2.22 2.51 -10.79
N PHE A 227 -0.99 2.85 -10.39
CA PHE A 227 -0.44 4.18 -10.62
C PHE A 227 -0.24 4.47 -12.12
N TRP A 228 -0.22 3.46 -12.98
CA TRP A 228 -0.15 3.59 -14.44
C TRP A 228 -1.52 3.52 -15.14
N GLY A 229 -2.61 3.28 -14.42
CA GLY A 229 -3.95 3.11 -14.99
C GLY A 229 -4.59 1.77 -14.60
N ASP A 230 -5.42 1.22 -15.48
CA ASP A 230 -6.21 0.01 -15.21
C ASP A 230 -5.77 -1.25 -15.98
N ASP A 231 -4.81 -1.10 -16.90
CA ASP A 231 -4.31 -2.18 -17.73
C ASP A 231 -3.33 -3.07 -16.93
N ILE A 232 -3.75 -4.31 -16.68
CA ILE A 232 -2.95 -5.31 -15.96
C ILE A 232 -1.83 -5.89 -16.84
N ALA A 233 -1.95 -5.82 -18.18
CA ALA A 233 -0.92 -6.32 -19.08
C ALA A 233 0.40 -5.53 -18.96
N LEU A 234 0.35 -4.35 -18.35
CA LEU A 234 1.51 -3.50 -18.10
C LEU A 234 2.26 -3.85 -16.80
N LEU A 235 1.75 -4.77 -15.97
CA LEU A 235 2.29 -5.08 -14.64
C LEU A 235 3.81 -5.30 -14.64
N SER A 236 4.31 -6.27 -15.41
CA SER A 236 5.73 -6.65 -15.44
C SER A 236 6.66 -5.54 -15.98
N SER A 237 6.10 -4.52 -16.63
CA SER A 237 6.86 -3.36 -17.10
C SER A 237 6.78 -2.15 -16.17
N HIS A 238 5.99 -2.22 -15.09
CA HIS A 238 5.70 -1.10 -14.20
C HIS A 238 5.91 -1.39 -12.71
N ALA A 239 6.06 -2.64 -12.32
CA ALA A 239 6.29 -3.03 -10.93
C ALA A 239 7.06 -4.34 -10.84
N ASN A 240 7.88 -4.46 -9.80
CA ASN A 240 8.50 -5.71 -9.37
C ASN A 240 7.53 -6.50 -8.48
N THR A 241 7.02 -7.62 -8.94
CA THR A 241 5.98 -8.44 -8.30
C THR A 241 6.26 -9.94 -8.49
N TRP A 242 5.29 -10.78 -8.13
CA TRP A 242 5.38 -12.22 -8.40
C TRP A 242 4.46 -12.61 -9.55
N GLU A 243 5.01 -12.96 -10.70
CA GLU A 243 4.30 -13.65 -11.77
C GLU A 243 4.68 -15.12 -11.87
N GLY A 244 3.69 -16.01 -11.86
CA GLY A 244 3.89 -17.45 -11.87
C GLY A 244 2.96 -18.11 -10.86
N GLU A 245 3.37 -19.26 -10.35
CA GLU A 245 2.61 -19.99 -9.33
C GLU A 245 3.18 -19.65 -7.94
N PHE A 246 2.57 -18.71 -7.24
CA PHE A 246 2.95 -18.41 -5.86
C PHE A 246 2.57 -19.58 -4.93
N PRO A 247 3.42 -20.00 -3.97
CA PRO A 247 4.80 -19.58 -3.66
C PRO A 247 5.88 -20.50 -4.26
N VAL A 248 5.56 -21.26 -5.31
CA VAL A 248 6.40 -22.32 -5.88
C VAL A 248 7.38 -21.79 -6.92
N PHE A 249 6.86 -21.05 -7.90
CA PHE A 249 7.60 -20.65 -9.09
C PHE A 249 7.32 -19.17 -9.44
N ASN A 250 8.39 -18.39 -9.52
CA ASN A 250 8.40 -17.04 -10.07
C ASN A 250 9.02 -17.10 -11.48
N SER A 251 8.28 -16.59 -12.46
CA SER A 251 8.64 -16.57 -13.88
C SER A 251 9.59 -15.43 -14.23
N LEU A 252 9.78 -14.45 -13.34
CA LEU A 252 10.70 -13.32 -13.52
C LEU A 252 10.37 -12.48 -14.76
N GLN A 253 9.08 -12.32 -15.07
CA GLN A 253 8.65 -11.52 -16.23
C GLN A 253 9.04 -10.06 -16.11
N ASP A 254 9.11 -9.56 -14.87
CA ASP A 254 9.56 -8.21 -14.53
C ASP A 254 11.10 -8.08 -14.42
N GLY A 255 11.82 -9.20 -14.47
CA GLY A 255 13.28 -9.28 -14.42
C GLY A 255 13.88 -9.54 -13.03
N TYR A 256 13.08 -9.64 -11.95
CA TYR A 256 13.61 -9.74 -10.59
C TYR A 256 12.92 -10.82 -9.74
N GLU A 257 13.73 -11.64 -9.06
CA GLU A 257 13.21 -12.68 -8.15
C GLU A 257 12.92 -12.13 -6.75
N ARG A 258 13.67 -11.08 -6.36
CA ARG A 258 13.62 -10.43 -5.06
C ARG A 258 13.55 -8.92 -5.32
N THR A 259 14.11 -8.10 -4.42
CA THR A 259 14.18 -6.66 -4.65
C THR A 259 14.89 -6.31 -5.97
N ALA A 260 14.37 -5.29 -6.64
CA ALA A 260 15.00 -4.61 -7.75
C ALA A 260 15.76 -3.39 -7.23
N PRO A 261 16.77 -2.86 -7.95
CA PRO A 261 17.27 -1.53 -7.72
C PRO A 261 16.12 -0.52 -7.69
N VAL A 262 16.20 0.48 -6.81
CA VAL A 262 15.23 1.58 -6.84
C VAL A 262 15.27 2.29 -8.20
N MET A 263 14.13 2.82 -8.61
CA MET A 263 13.91 3.48 -9.90
C MET A 263 14.08 2.54 -11.11
N SER A 264 13.84 1.24 -10.95
CA SER A 264 13.89 0.27 -12.06
C SER A 264 12.72 0.40 -13.02
N TYR A 265 11.57 0.89 -12.55
CA TYR A 265 10.32 0.99 -13.31
C TYR A 265 9.94 2.46 -13.58
N PRO A 266 8.96 2.75 -14.45
CA PRO A 266 8.55 4.12 -14.73
C PRO A 266 8.03 4.86 -13.48
N LYS A 267 8.39 6.14 -13.37
CA LYS A 267 7.81 7.04 -12.36
C LYS A 267 6.37 7.42 -12.68
N ASN A 268 5.58 7.75 -11.66
CA ASN A 268 4.25 8.31 -11.82
C ASN A 268 4.28 9.82 -12.17
N ASP A 269 3.10 10.47 -12.31
CA ASP A 269 3.01 11.86 -12.76
C ASP A 269 3.53 12.89 -11.74
N PHE A 270 3.77 12.49 -10.49
CA PHE A 270 4.46 13.30 -9.48
C PHE A 270 5.97 13.06 -9.44
N GLY A 271 6.48 12.15 -10.27
CA GLY A 271 7.90 11.84 -10.37
C GLY A 271 8.38 10.81 -9.35
N LEU A 272 7.47 10.07 -8.73
CA LEU A 272 7.77 9.01 -7.76
C LEU A 272 7.93 7.67 -8.46
N TYR A 273 8.97 6.94 -8.09
CA TYR A 273 9.27 5.58 -8.55
C TYR A 273 8.74 4.54 -7.58
N ASP A 274 8.54 3.33 -8.09
CA ASP A 274 8.27 2.11 -7.30
C ASP A 274 7.08 2.25 -6.34
N MET A 275 6.05 3.03 -6.73
CA MET A 275 4.81 3.18 -5.96
C MET A 275 3.92 1.91 -5.98
N ALA A 276 4.41 0.82 -6.58
CA ALA A 276 3.78 -0.48 -6.62
C ALA A 276 4.84 -1.58 -6.73
N GLY A 277 4.72 -2.62 -5.91
CA GLY A 277 5.67 -3.71 -5.88
C GLY A 277 7.00 -3.34 -5.21
N ASN A 278 8.07 -4.05 -5.57
CA ASN A 278 9.39 -3.98 -4.99
C ASN A 278 9.40 -4.31 -3.49
N VAL A 279 9.19 -3.33 -2.60
CA VAL A 279 9.03 -3.60 -1.17
C VAL A 279 7.78 -2.91 -0.64
N TRP A 280 7.16 -3.52 0.36
CA TRP A 280 6.17 -2.83 1.16
C TRP A 280 6.81 -1.60 1.79
N GLU A 281 6.00 -0.58 2.07
CA GLU A 281 6.46 0.65 2.70
C GLU A 281 5.69 0.97 3.96
N TRP A 282 6.42 1.21 5.04
CA TRP A 282 5.87 1.73 6.28
C TRP A 282 5.17 3.09 6.09
N THR A 283 4.00 3.23 6.71
CA THR A 283 3.36 4.52 6.94
C THR A 283 3.17 4.75 8.45
N ASN A 284 2.89 5.98 8.86
CA ASN A 284 2.80 6.35 10.27
C ASN A 284 1.50 5.87 10.97
N ASP A 285 0.49 5.50 10.18
CA ASP A 285 -0.89 5.33 10.63
C ASP A 285 -1.08 4.00 11.37
N TRP A 286 -1.88 4.02 12.45
CA TRP A 286 -2.39 2.78 13.05
C TRP A 286 -3.33 2.07 12.09
N TYR A 287 -3.13 0.76 11.91
CA TYR A 287 -4.05 -0.03 11.12
C TYR A 287 -5.34 -0.26 11.90
N ASN A 288 -6.46 0.17 11.31
CA ASN A 288 -7.78 -0.13 11.81
C ASN A 288 -8.69 -0.54 10.65
N ALA A 289 -9.23 -1.75 10.74
CA ALA A 289 -10.06 -2.37 9.70
C ALA A 289 -11.38 -1.61 9.44
N ASN A 290 -11.85 -0.80 10.40
CA ASN A 290 -13.06 0.00 10.30
C ASN A 290 -12.82 1.45 9.89
N TYR A 291 -11.57 1.92 9.89
CA TYR A 291 -11.24 3.34 9.74
C TYR A 291 -11.90 4.02 8.54
N TYR A 292 -11.85 3.39 7.36
CA TYR A 292 -12.44 3.96 6.15
C TYR A 292 -13.97 4.02 6.21
N LYS A 293 -14.62 3.04 6.85
CA LYS A 293 -16.07 3.05 7.08
C LYS A 293 -16.46 4.14 8.06
N GLU A 294 -15.68 4.33 9.12
CA GLU A 294 -15.89 5.39 10.11
C GLU A 294 -15.77 6.77 9.47
N LEU A 295 -14.71 7.02 8.69
CA LEU A 295 -14.53 8.28 7.97
C LEU A 295 -15.66 8.53 6.96
N ALA A 296 -16.01 7.53 6.14
CA ALA A 296 -17.09 7.65 5.16
C ALA A 296 -18.45 7.93 5.82
N ALA A 297 -18.74 7.32 6.97
CA ALA A 297 -19.98 7.52 7.71
C ALA A 297 -20.15 8.96 8.22
N THR A 298 -19.04 9.72 8.37
CA THR A 298 -19.14 11.15 8.73
C THR A 298 -19.76 12.00 7.62
N GLY A 299 -19.68 11.55 6.36
CA GLY A 299 -20.11 12.32 5.17
C GLY A 299 -19.33 13.62 4.96
N LYS A 300 -18.15 13.77 5.58
CA LYS A 300 -17.32 14.98 5.51
C LYS A 300 -15.97 14.67 4.87
N VAL A 301 -15.38 15.69 4.24
CA VAL A 301 -13.98 15.64 3.81
C VAL A 301 -13.09 15.55 5.05
N THR A 302 -12.26 14.51 5.10
CA THR A 302 -11.28 14.35 6.18
C THR A 302 -10.03 15.16 5.86
N ASP A 303 -9.65 16.09 6.74
CA ASP A 303 -8.54 17.01 6.49
C ASP A 303 -7.24 16.51 7.12
N ASN A 304 -6.22 16.25 6.30
CA ASN A 304 -4.90 15.74 6.67
C ASN A 304 -4.94 14.61 7.72
N PRO A 305 -5.66 13.50 7.45
CA PRO A 305 -5.76 12.40 8.40
C PRO A 305 -4.39 11.86 8.78
N LYS A 306 -4.26 11.50 10.06
CA LYS A 306 -3.06 10.90 10.68
C LYS A 306 -3.30 9.44 11.10
N GLY A 307 -4.33 8.82 10.55
CA GLY A 307 -4.74 7.45 10.85
C GLY A 307 -5.76 7.35 11.97
N ALA A 308 -6.11 6.12 12.33
CA ALA A 308 -6.95 5.84 13.47
C ALA A 308 -6.23 6.18 14.79
N SER A 309 -6.99 6.44 15.85
CA SER A 309 -6.42 6.69 17.19
C SER A 309 -5.82 5.44 17.82
N ASN A 310 -6.32 4.25 17.47
CA ASN A 310 -5.86 2.96 17.97
C ASN A 310 -5.86 1.92 16.86
N ALA A 311 -4.96 0.94 16.97
CA ALA A 311 -4.96 -0.23 16.10
C ALA A 311 -6.18 -1.13 16.36
N TYR A 312 -6.71 -1.72 15.29
CA TYR A 312 -7.79 -2.71 15.36
C TYR A 312 -7.74 -3.65 14.15
N ASN A 313 -7.39 -4.91 14.40
CA ASN A 313 -7.48 -5.99 13.43
C ASN A 313 -8.23 -7.18 14.05
N PRO A 314 -9.43 -7.53 13.57
CA PRO A 314 -10.21 -8.64 14.13
C PRO A 314 -9.52 -10.00 13.97
N ASN A 315 -8.57 -10.14 13.03
CA ASN A 315 -7.82 -11.37 12.83
C ASN A 315 -6.61 -11.50 13.78
N ASN A 316 -6.11 -10.38 14.29
CA ASN A 316 -4.94 -10.31 15.19
C ASN A 316 -5.24 -9.42 16.42
N PRO A 317 -6.18 -9.80 17.30
CA PRO A 317 -6.68 -8.91 18.35
C PRO A 317 -5.65 -8.54 19.44
N TYR A 318 -4.53 -9.25 19.53
CA TYR A 318 -3.48 -9.02 20.54
C TYR A 318 -2.31 -8.17 20.01
N ILE A 319 -2.23 -7.95 18.69
CA ILE A 319 -1.10 -7.30 18.05
C ILE A 319 -1.49 -5.89 17.64
N GLN A 320 -0.64 -4.92 17.95
CA GLN A 320 -0.78 -3.56 17.45
C GLN A 320 -0.02 -3.43 16.12
N GLU A 321 -0.75 -3.05 15.08
CA GLU A 321 -0.21 -3.03 13.72
C GLU A 321 -0.24 -1.63 13.12
N LYS A 322 0.78 -1.33 12.32
CA LYS A 322 0.85 -0.12 11.49
C LYS A 322 0.49 -0.45 10.05
N VAL A 323 0.01 0.56 9.33
CA VAL A 323 -0.36 0.41 7.92
C VAL A 323 0.89 0.35 7.05
N ILE A 324 0.93 -0.63 6.15
CA ILE A 324 1.90 -0.73 5.05
C ILE A 324 1.20 -0.60 3.69
N LYS A 325 1.90 0.00 2.72
CA LYS A 325 1.37 0.30 1.37
C LYS A 325 2.34 -0.17 0.27
N GLY A 326 1.84 -0.29 -0.96
CA GLY A 326 2.65 -0.56 -2.16
C GLY A 326 2.70 -2.01 -2.63
N GLY A 327 2.58 -2.98 -1.74
CA GLY A 327 2.89 -4.37 -2.10
C GLY A 327 4.40 -4.59 -2.20
N SER A 328 4.83 -5.76 -2.67
CA SER A 328 6.25 -6.11 -2.79
C SER A 328 6.50 -7.07 -3.96
N PHE A 329 7.76 -7.46 -4.18
CA PHE A 329 8.16 -8.51 -5.12
C PHE A 329 7.50 -9.88 -4.84
N LEU A 330 6.88 -10.09 -3.68
CA LEU A 330 6.11 -11.32 -3.37
C LEU A 330 4.61 -11.20 -3.68
N CYS A 331 4.13 -10.02 -4.07
CA CYS A 331 2.71 -9.82 -4.36
C CYS A 331 2.32 -10.47 -5.68
N SER A 332 1.28 -11.30 -5.67
CA SER A 332 0.76 -12.01 -6.83
C SER A 332 -0.76 -11.80 -6.94
N ALA A 333 -1.29 -11.87 -8.16
CA ALA A 333 -2.75 -11.81 -8.39
C ALA A 333 -3.53 -12.96 -7.70
N SER A 334 -2.90 -14.12 -7.46
CA SER A 334 -3.55 -15.30 -6.88
C SER A 334 -3.61 -15.29 -5.35
N TYR A 335 -2.74 -14.50 -4.70
CA TYR A 335 -2.60 -14.48 -3.24
C TYR A 335 -2.83 -13.09 -2.66
N CYS A 336 -2.04 -12.11 -3.09
CA CYS A 336 -1.96 -10.78 -2.50
C CYS A 336 -1.68 -9.75 -3.60
N ALA A 337 -2.73 -9.25 -4.24
CA ALA A 337 -2.66 -8.26 -5.32
C ALA A 337 -2.46 -6.84 -4.77
N SER A 338 -1.47 -6.64 -3.89
CA SER A 338 -1.30 -5.38 -3.16
C SER A 338 -0.49 -4.31 -3.86
N TYR A 339 -0.03 -4.57 -5.09
CA TYR A 339 0.51 -3.56 -6.02
C TYR A 339 -0.57 -2.58 -6.54
N ARG A 340 -1.84 -2.71 -6.11
CA ARG A 340 -2.91 -1.74 -6.38
C ARG A 340 -2.78 -0.54 -5.43
N ILE A 341 -3.03 0.66 -5.93
CA ILE A 341 -2.87 1.91 -5.18
C ILE A 341 -3.66 1.92 -3.87
N SER A 342 -4.90 1.42 -3.89
CA SER A 342 -5.79 1.42 -2.71
C SER A 342 -5.46 0.32 -1.71
N SER A 343 -4.62 -0.65 -2.07
CA SER A 343 -4.26 -1.74 -1.17
C SER A 343 -3.61 -1.18 0.08
N ARG A 344 -3.98 -1.76 1.21
CA ARG A 344 -3.44 -1.42 2.52
C ARG A 344 -3.39 -2.70 3.31
N MET A 345 -2.24 -3.03 3.88
CA MET A 345 -2.11 -4.17 4.79
C MET A 345 -1.60 -3.67 6.13
N ALA A 346 -1.51 -4.59 7.08
CA ALA A 346 -1.08 -4.32 8.43
C ALA A 346 0.08 -5.26 8.77
N THR A 347 1.00 -4.78 9.59
CA THR A 347 1.99 -5.67 10.21
C THR A 347 2.46 -5.13 11.55
N SER A 348 2.99 -6.01 12.40
CA SER A 348 3.45 -5.67 13.74
C SER A 348 4.68 -4.77 13.67
N MET A 349 4.81 -3.88 14.65
CA MET A 349 5.88 -2.87 14.65
C MET A 349 7.27 -3.43 14.95
N ASP A 350 7.32 -4.64 15.52
CA ASP A 350 8.49 -5.25 16.15
C ASP A 350 9.26 -6.22 15.25
N SER A 351 8.83 -6.39 14.00
CA SER A 351 9.40 -7.40 13.10
C SER A 351 9.79 -6.79 11.76
N GLY A 352 11.08 -6.92 11.40
CA GLY A 352 11.52 -6.73 10.03
C GLY A 352 11.10 -7.91 9.13
N MET A 353 10.98 -7.67 7.83
CA MET A 353 10.76 -8.70 6.79
C MET A 353 11.60 -8.40 5.55
N GLU A 354 12.00 -9.43 4.78
CA GLU A 354 12.84 -9.27 3.57
C GLU A 354 12.18 -8.49 2.41
N HIS A 355 10.91 -8.16 2.54
CA HIS A 355 10.08 -7.50 1.55
C HIS A 355 9.40 -6.23 2.08
N LEU A 356 9.89 -5.67 3.20
CA LEU A 356 9.37 -4.46 3.83
C LEU A 356 10.51 -3.47 4.08
N GLY A 357 10.37 -2.29 3.48
CA GLY A 357 11.22 -1.12 3.65
C GLY A 357 10.36 0.11 3.93
N PHE A 358 10.81 1.28 3.46
CA PHE A 358 10.09 2.54 3.65
C PHE A 358 10.63 3.64 2.72
N ARG A 359 9.83 4.69 2.53
CA ARG A 359 10.27 5.98 2.01
C ARG A 359 9.88 7.08 2.98
N THR A 360 10.51 8.25 2.88
CA THR A 360 10.27 9.33 3.83
C THR A 360 9.61 10.55 3.19
N VAL A 361 9.04 11.39 4.04
CA VAL A 361 8.48 12.69 3.67
C VAL A 361 9.01 13.77 4.59
N ARG A 362 8.91 15.02 4.13
CA ARG A 362 9.15 16.22 4.93
C ARG A 362 7.99 17.19 4.74
N SER A 363 7.44 17.69 5.83
CA SER A 363 6.42 18.74 5.77
C SER A 363 7.05 20.03 5.25
N ARG A 364 6.26 20.90 4.60
CA ARG A 364 6.72 22.26 4.31
C ARG A 364 6.99 22.97 5.63
N ASP A 365 8.14 23.60 5.78
CA ASP A 365 8.37 24.53 6.89
C ASP A 365 7.32 25.66 6.75
N VAL A 366 6.57 25.90 7.82
CA VAL A 366 5.61 27.01 7.83
C VAL A 366 6.43 28.23 8.23
N ASP A 367 6.64 29.16 7.29
CA ASP A 367 7.24 30.47 7.57
C ASP A 367 6.48 31.23 8.68
#